data_AF-A0A2J7RNI1-F1
#
_entry.id   AF-A0A2J7RNI1-F1
#
_cell.length_a   1.000
_cell.length_b   1.000
_cell.length_c   1.000
_cell.angle_alpha   90.00
_cell.angle_beta   90.00
_cell.angle_gamma   90.00
#
_symmetry.space_group_name_H-M   'P 1'
#
loop_
_entity.id
_entity.type
_entity.pdbx_description
1 polymer ?
#
loop_
_entity_poly.entity_id
_entity_poly.type
_entity_poly.pdbx_seq_one_letter_code
_entity_poly.pdbx_strand_id
1 'polypeptide(L)'
;MRRILHEHLHFHPYKMVVVQELSPRDFQNRITACETLLETLPPDALVFFSDEAHFHLSGYVNKQNMRYWGGNNPRELHERPLHSDKVTVWCALSRVGVIGPQDNHEVTVNSQRYVDMIKKFFETALEEMHLGNVWFQQDGATAHTARVSMTVLRTKFPRRFISLRGDIPWAAHSPDLTPHDFLWVHLKAEVFKHRPTNLLQLKNVIRQEVAQIPVHMLERAEGTSENGCISA
;
A
#
# COMPACT_ATOMS: atom_id res chain seq x y z
N MET A 1 19.46 -30.17 -6.47
CA MET A 1 19.31 -29.04 -7.42
C MET A 1 19.66 -27.68 -6.83
N ARG A 2 19.24 -27.36 -5.59
CA ARG A 2 19.62 -26.12 -4.88
C ARG A 2 21.14 -25.94 -4.69
N ARG A 3 21.83 -27.06 -4.44
CA ARG A 3 23.28 -27.10 -4.19
C ARG A 3 24.13 -26.76 -5.43
N ILE A 4 23.77 -27.25 -6.61
CA ILE A 4 24.54 -27.03 -7.85
C ILE A 4 24.41 -25.58 -8.34
N LEU A 5 23.21 -24.98 -8.31
CA LEU A 5 22.97 -23.61 -8.77
C LEU A 5 23.70 -22.57 -7.90
N HIS A 6 23.79 -22.81 -6.59
CA HIS A 6 24.37 -21.87 -5.63
C HIS A 6 25.88 -22.11 -5.40
N GLU A 7 26.32 -23.37 -5.32
CA GLU A 7 27.73 -23.71 -4.99
C GLU A 7 28.62 -23.81 -6.23
N HIS A 8 28.09 -24.16 -7.41
CA HIS A 8 28.92 -24.39 -8.62
C HIS A 8 28.76 -23.30 -9.69
N LEU A 9 27.58 -22.66 -9.78
CA LEU A 9 27.28 -21.69 -10.83
C LEU A 9 27.15 -20.24 -10.32
N HIS A 10 27.25 -20.02 -9.00
CA HIS A 10 27.07 -18.71 -8.35
C HIS A 10 25.81 -17.95 -8.80
N PHE A 11 24.75 -18.67 -9.16
CA PHE A 11 23.51 -18.05 -9.61
C PHE A 11 22.63 -17.68 -8.41
N HIS A 12 22.42 -16.39 -8.24
CA HIS A 12 21.48 -15.86 -7.27
C HIS A 12 20.06 -15.83 -7.87
N PRO A 13 19.02 -16.15 -7.09
CA PRO A 13 17.65 -15.97 -7.54
C PRO A 13 17.33 -14.47 -7.62
N TYR A 14 17.28 -13.93 -8.83
CA TYR A 14 16.82 -12.56 -9.06
C TYR A 14 15.30 -12.54 -9.22
N LYS A 15 14.64 -11.71 -8.41
CA LYS A 15 13.21 -11.41 -8.55
C LYS A 15 13.09 -10.37 -9.67
N MET A 16 12.51 -10.73 -10.81
CA MET A 16 12.11 -9.71 -11.80
C MET A 16 11.01 -8.85 -11.18
N VAL A 17 11.34 -7.61 -10.85
CA VAL A 17 10.37 -6.59 -10.45
C VAL A 17 9.96 -5.85 -11.71
N VAL A 18 8.73 -6.07 -12.16
CA VAL A 18 8.14 -5.25 -13.23
C VAL A 18 7.65 -3.97 -12.56
N VAL A 19 8.45 -2.92 -12.65
CA VAL A 19 8.08 -1.56 -12.25
C VAL A 19 7.66 -0.77 -13.50
N GLN A 20 6.90 0.31 -13.31
CA GLN A 20 6.70 1.27 -14.41
C GLN A 20 8.04 1.89 -14.79
N GLU A 21 8.27 2.06 -16.09
CA GLU A 21 9.45 2.75 -16.60
C GLU A 21 9.41 4.21 -16.14
N LEU A 22 10.37 4.60 -15.30
CA LEU A 22 10.52 5.97 -14.83
C LEU A 22 11.31 6.76 -15.87
N SER A 23 10.77 7.91 -16.27
CA SER A 23 11.54 8.85 -17.08
C SER A 23 12.61 9.56 -16.22
N PRO A 24 13.67 10.15 -16.81
CA PRO A 24 14.63 10.96 -16.06
C PRO A 24 13.99 12.08 -15.24
N ARG A 25 12.86 12.62 -15.72
CA ARG A 25 12.07 13.62 -15.00
C ARG A 25 11.41 13.03 -13.76
N ASP A 26 10.94 11.80 -13.82
CA ASP A 26 10.33 11.12 -12.67
C ASP A 26 11.38 10.85 -11.59
N PHE A 27 12.60 10.46 -11.96
CA PHE A 27 13.71 10.35 -11.02
C PHE A 27 13.99 11.68 -10.31
N GLN A 28 14.11 12.77 -11.05
CA GLN A 28 14.35 14.08 -10.43
C GLN A 28 13.20 14.52 -9.52
N ASN A 29 11.94 14.29 -9.94
CA ASN A 29 10.78 14.60 -9.12
C ASN A 29 10.76 13.77 -7.82
N ARG A 30 11.23 12.51 -7.88
CA ARG A 30 11.35 11.64 -6.71
C ARG A 30 12.40 12.15 -5.73
N ILE A 31 13.61 12.47 -6.21
CA ILE A 31 14.68 13.04 -5.37
C ILE A 31 14.19 14.30 -4.68
N THR A 32 13.63 15.25 -5.44
CA THR A 32 13.14 16.51 -4.88
C THR A 32 12.00 16.30 -3.87
N ALA A 33 11.09 15.34 -4.11
CA ALA A 33 10.05 14.99 -3.16
C ALA A 33 10.64 14.41 -1.87
N CYS A 34 11.62 13.50 -1.96
CA CYS A 34 12.33 12.92 -0.83
C CYS A 34 13.06 13.98 -0.01
N GLU A 35 13.83 14.85 -0.66
CA GLU A 35 14.54 15.97 -0.02
C GLU A 35 13.56 16.90 0.71
N THR A 36 12.50 17.33 0.03
CA THR A 36 11.48 18.22 0.62
C THR A 36 10.81 17.54 1.82
N LEU A 37 10.54 16.24 1.74
CA LEU A 37 9.92 15.48 2.82
C LEU A 37 10.85 15.38 4.04
N LEU A 38 12.13 15.07 3.83
CA LEU A 38 13.13 14.98 4.89
C LEU A 38 13.42 16.35 5.54
N GLU A 39 13.39 17.44 4.77
CA GLU A 39 13.60 18.80 5.29
C GLU A 39 12.38 19.35 6.05
N THR A 40 11.17 18.99 5.61
CA THR A 40 9.93 19.60 6.10
C THR A 40 9.29 18.80 7.24
N LEU A 41 9.44 17.48 7.26
CA LEU A 41 8.86 16.64 8.31
C LEU A 41 9.64 16.79 9.63
N PRO A 42 8.95 17.14 10.73
CA PRO A 42 9.55 17.06 12.06
C PRO A 42 10.02 15.63 12.40
N PRO A 43 11.11 15.44 13.16
CA PRO A 43 11.57 14.12 13.58
C PRO A 43 10.55 13.31 14.40
N ASP A 44 9.62 14.00 15.06
CA ASP A 44 8.55 13.40 15.86
C ASP A 44 7.21 13.29 15.10
N ALA A 45 7.19 13.64 13.80
CA ALA A 45 6.00 13.62 12.98
C ALA A 45 5.33 12.25 13.01
N LEU A 46 4.01 12.24 13.25
CA LEU A 46 3.21 11.04 13.14
C LEU A 46 2.51 11.04 11.79
N VAL A 47 3.04 10.29 10.83
CA VAL A 47 2.51 10.23 9.46
C VAL A 47 1.60 9.03 9.31
N PHE A 48 0.39 9.26 8.80
CA PHE A 48 -0.49 8.21 8.30
C PHE A 48 -0.37 8.15 6.78
N PHE A 49 0.24 7.09 6.29
CA PHE A 49 0.25 6.77 4.87
C PHE A 49 -1.06 6.06 4.55
N SER A 50 -1.75 6.42 3.47
CA SER A 50 -2.96 5.72 3.00
C SER A 50 -2.81 5.12 1.60
N ASP A 51 -3.45 3.97 1.36
CA ASP A 51 -3.45 3.29 0.07
C ASP A 51 -4.63 2.29 -0.04
N GLU A 52 -4.92 1.84 -1.26
CA GLU A 52 -5.89 0.79 -1.55
C GLU A 52 -5.27 -0.49 -2.13
N ALA A 53 -5.76 -1.65 -1.69
CA ALA A 53 -5.39 -2.93 -2.26
C ALA A 53 -6.60 -3.77 -2.69
N HIS A 54 -6.41 -4.49 -3.81
CA HIS A 54 -7.35 -5.51 -4.25
C HIS A 54 -7.00 -6.89 -3.68
N PHE A 55 -8.01 -7.53 -3.08
CA PHE A 55 -8.00 -8.92 -2.66
C PHE A 55 -9.00 -9.70 -3.52
N HIS A 56 -8.50 -10.57 -4.39
CA HIS A 56 -9.34 -11.37 -5.27
C HIS A 56 -9.67 -12.70 -4.62
N LEU A 57 -10.93 -13.12 -4.70
CA LEU A 57 -11.42 -14.38 -4.14
C LEU A 57 -10.82 -15.61 -4.80
N SER A 58 -10.46 -15.52 -6.10
CA SER A 58 -9.67 -16.54 -6.79
C SER A 58 -8.26 -16.73 -6.20
N GLY A 59 -7.92 -15.99 -5.14
CA GLY A 59 -6.62 -15.98 -4.52
C GLY A 59 -5.62 -15.45 -5.52
N TYR A 60 -5.78 -14.20 -5.98
CA TYR A 60 -4.77 -13.56 -6.83
C TYR A 60 -3.45 -13.50 -6.07
N VAL A 61 -2.71 -14.61 -6.18
CA VAL A 61 -1.30 -14.72 -5.91
C VAL A 61 -0.68 -14.05 -7.12
N ASN A 62 -0.06 -12.91 -6.84
CA ASN A 62 0.80 -12.19 -7.77
C ASN A 62 1.53 -13.19 -8.68
N LYS A 63 1.50 -12.98 -10.00
CA LYS A 63 2.27 -13.81 -10.98
C LYS A 63 3.75 -13.94 -10.58
N GLN A 64 4.27 -13.05 -9.72
CA GLN A 64 5.59 -13.10 -9.08
C GLN A 64 5.82 -14.28 -8.10
N ASN A 65 4.80 -15.03 -7.69
CA ASN A 65 4.93 -16.15 -6.74
C ASN A 65 4.68 -17.55 -7.35
N MET A 66 4.50 -17.66 -8.67
CA MET A 66 4.43 -18.97 -9.31
C MET A 66 5.85 -19.48 -9.63
N ARG A 67 6.36 -20.42 -8.82
CA ARG A 67 7.54 -21.22 -9.14
C ARG A 67 7.09 -22.63 -9.52
N TYR A 68 7.26 -23.00 -10.79
CA TYR A 68 7.17 -24.39 -11.21
C TYR A 68 8.56 -25.02 -11.14
N TRP A 69 8.67 -26.15 -10.45
CA TRP A 69 9.87 -27.00 -10.48
C TRP A 69 9.51 -28.30 -11.20
N GLY A 70 10.05 -28.52 -12.40
CA GLY A 70 9.77 -29.72 -13.18
C GLY A 70 10.80 -29.94 -14.28
N GLY A 71 11.10 -31.20 -14.61
CA GLY A 71 12.04 -31.57 -15.66
C GLY A 71 11.52 -31.36 -17.08
N ASN A 72 10.21 -31.13 -17.23
CA ASN A 72 9.53 -30.75 -18.48
C ASN A 72 8.43 -29.73 -18.17
N ASN A 73 8.07 -28.89 -19.15
CA ASN A 73 7.01 -27.90 -19.03
C ASN A 73 5.65 -28.58 -18.72
N PRO A 74 4.98 -28.28 -17.59
CA PRO A 74 3.77 -29.00 -17.17
C PRO A 74 2.55 -28.75 -18.06
N ARG A 75 2.59 -27.79 -19.00
CA ARG A 75 1.45 -27.41 -19.86
C ARG A 75 0.13 -27.18 -19.09
N GLU A 76 0.22 -26.82 -17.81
CA GLU A 76 -0.95 -26.48 -17.02
C GLU A 76 -1.49 -25.12 -17.47
N LEU A 77 -2.62 -25.15 -18.17
CA LEU A 77 -3.43 -23.97 -18.46
C LEU A 77 -4.16 -23.60 -17.17
N HIS A 78 -3.64 -22.60 -16.46
CA HIS A 78 -4.36 -21.99 -15.33
C HIS A 78 -5.47 -21.10 -15.90
N GLU A 79 -6.63 -21.69 -16.17
CA GLU A 79 -7.82 -20.97 -16.61
C GLU A 79 -8.30 -20.03 -15.51
N ARG A 80 -8.49 -18.76 -15.86
CA ARG A 80 -8.93 -17.71 -14.95
C ARG A 80 -10.31 -17.24 -15.38
N PRO A 81 -11.25 -17.02 -14.45
CA PRO A 81 -12.45 -16.27 -14.75
C PRO A 81 -12.06 -14.86 -15.23
N LEU A 82 -12.68 -14.37 -16.32
CA LEU A 82 -12.50 -13.01 -16.83
C LEU A 82 -12.87 -11.95 -15.77
N HIS A 83 -13.75 -12.31 -14.84
CA HIS A 83 -14.17 -11.51 -13.69
C HIS A 83 -14.01 -12.33 -12.41
N SER A 84 -12.87 -12.22 -11.73
CA SER A 84 -12.74 -12.71 -10.36
C SER A 84 -13.37 -11.70 -9.41
N ASP A 85 -14.31 -12.16 -8.59
CA ASP A 85 -14.79 -11.41 -7.43
C ASP A 85 -13.61 -10.89 -6.61
N LYS A 86 -13.68 -9.62 -6.20
CA LYS A 86 -12.64 -8.95 -5.43
C LYS A 86 -13.21 -7.99 -4.40
N VAL A 87 -12.43 -7.74 -3.36
CA VAL A 87 -12.65 -6.66 -2.40
C VAL A 87 -11.54 -5.64 -2.60
N THR A 88 -11.90 -4.37 -2.73
CA THR A 88 -10.95 -3.25 -2.61
C THR A 88 -11.01 -2.77 -1.17
N VAL A 89 -9.88 -2.79 -0.48
CA VAL A 89 -9.76 -2.29 0.88
C VAL A 89 -8.86 -1.08 0.92
N TRP A 90 -9.23 -0.10 1.73
CA TRP A 90 -8.41 1.04 2.08
C TRP A 90 -7.90 0.89 3.51
N CYS A 91 -6.63 1.21 3.74
CA CYS A 91 -6.05 1.32 5.06
C CYS A 91 -5.15 2.56 5.14
N ALA A 92 -5.13 3.20 6.31
CA ALA A 92 -4.09 4.14 6.71
C ALA A 92 -3.16 3.48 7.74
N LEU A 93 -1.86 3.57 7.50
CA LEU A 93 -0.81 2.96 8.30
C LEU A 93 0.05 4.06 8.93
N SER A 94 0.34 3.91 10.22
CA SER A 94 1.35 4.67 10.95
C SER A 94 2.07 3.79 11.98
N ARG A 95 3.20 4.24 12.54
CA ARG A 95 3.93 3.55 13.62
C ARG A 95 3.06 3.24 14.84
N VAL A 96 1.98 3.98 15.05
CA VAL A 96 1.06 3.76 16.18
C VAL A 96 -0.02 2.72 15.89
N GLY A 97 -0.21 2.32 14.63
CA GLY A 97 -1.26 1.38 14.27
C GLY A 97 -1.76 1.51 12.83
N VAL A 98 -2.73 0.66 12.49
CA VAL A 98 -3.46 0.68 11.21
C VAL A 98 -4.89 1.13 11.48
N ILE A 99 -5.35 2.16 10.77
CA ILE A 99 -6.76 2.53 10.68
C ILE A 99 -7.33 1.91 9.41
N GLY A 100 -8.23 0.96 9.56
CA GLY A 100 -8.71 0.11 8.48
C GLY A 100 -8.99 -1.30 8.98
N PRO A 101 -9.40 -2.21 8.09
CA PRO A 101 -9.64 -2.02 6.66
C PRO A 101 -11.04 -1.49 6.40
N GLN A 102 -11.17 -0.46 5.56
CA GLN A 102 -12.44 0.01 5.04
C GLN A 102 -12.67 -0.54 3.63
N ASP A 103 -13.69 -1.38 3.46
CA ASP A 103 -14.01 -1.95 2.15
C ASP A 103 -14.86 -0.99 1.33
N ASN A 104 -14.47 -0.80 0.06
CA ASN A 104 -15.33 -0.11 -0.90
C ASN A 104 -16.27 -1.12 -1.55
N HIS A 105 -17.58 -0.91 -1.41
CA HIS A 105 -18.60 -1.83 -1.90
C HIS A 105 -18.67 -1.93 -3.44
N GLU A 106 -18.00 -1.03 -4.16
CA GLU A 106 -17.93 -1.02 -5.62
C GLU A 106 -16.49 -0.94 -6.11
N VAL A 107 -16.27 -1.36 -7.36
CA VAL A 107 -14.94 -1.54 -7.97
C VAL A 107 -14.16 -0.23 -8.12
N THR A 108 -14.85 0.92 -8.20
CA THR A 108 -14.24 2.23 -8.46
C THR A 108 -14.51 3.19 -7.30
N VAL A 109 -13.44 3.69 -6.68
CA VAL A 109 -13.51 4.79 -5.72
C VAL A 109 -13.80 6.08 -6.49
N ASN A 110 -14.99 6.65 -6.33
CA ASN A 110 -15.25 8.02 -6.78
C ASN A 110 -14.84 9.01 -5.68
N SER A 111 -14.56 10.26 -6.06
CA SER A 111 -14.05 11.28 -5.13
C SER A 111 -15.01 11.58 -3.96
N GLN A 112 -16.32 11.50 -4.17
CA GLN A 112 -17.29 11.75 -3.10
C GLN A 112 -17.27 10.63 -2.05
N ARG A 113 -17.17 9.38 -2.47
CA ARG A 113 -17.03 8.23 -1.57
C ARG A 113 -15.72 8.26 -0.81
N TYR A 114 -14.64 8.65 -1.49
CA TYR A 114 -13.35 8.87 -0.84
C TYR A 114 -13.47 9.92 0.26
N VAL A 115 -14.09 11.07 -0.03
CA VAL A 115 -14.35 12.13 0.98
C VAL A 115 -15.21 11.63 2.14
N ASP A 116 -16.27 10.88 1.84
CA ASP A 116 -17.15 10.30 2.86
C ASP A 116 -16.39 9.31 3.76
N MET A 117 -15.53 8.47 3.18
CA MET A 117 -14.64 7.57 3.93
C MET A 117 -13.68 8.37 4.81
N ILE A 118 -13.00 9.39 4.28
CA ILE A 118 -12.09 10.22 5.08
C ILE A 118 -12.83 10.80 6.29
N LYS A 119 -13.98 11.45 6.06
CA LYS A 119 -14.73 12.15 7.13
C LYS A 119 -15.36 11.21 8.14
N LYS A 120 -16.00 10.13 7.69
CA LYS A 120 -16.84 9.28 8.55
C LYS A 120 -16.05 8.15 9.19
N PHE A 121 -14.96 7.71 8.56
CA PHE A 121 -14.15 6.58 9.03
C PHE A 121 -12.80 7.04 9.55
N PHE A 122 -11.96 7.67 8.70
CA PHE A 122 -10.59 8.01 9.11
C PHE A 122 -10.54 9.11 10.18
N GLU A 123 -11.25 10.21 9.99
CA GLU A 123 -11.27 11.31 10.96
C GLU A 123 -11.87 10.88 12.30
N THR A 124 -12.95 10.09 12.28
CA THR A 124 -13.55 9.51 13.49
C THR A 124 -12.55 8.64 14.25
N ALA A 125 -11.82 7.77 13.54
CA ALA A 125 -10.81 6.91 14.16
C ALA A 125 -9.66 7.72 14.78
N LEU A 126 -9.22 8.81 14.14
CA LEU A 126 -8.22 9.72 14.74
C LEU A 126 -8.74 10.36 16.03
N GLU A 127 -10.02 10.74 16.09
CA GLU A 127 -10.65 11.31 17.27
C GLU A 127 -10.75 10.30 18.42
N GLU A 128 -11.15 9.06 18.12
CA GLU A 128 -11.21 7.94 19.07
C GLU A 128 -9.81 7.58 19.61
N MET A 129 -8.78 7.67 18.78
CA MET A 129 -7.38 7.47 19.18
C MET A 129 -6.75 8.71 19.84
N HIS A 130 -7.49 9.82 19.96
CA HIS A 130 -7.01 11.10 20.49
C HIS A 130 -5.79 11.68 19.75
N LEU A 131 -5.73 11.48 18.42
CA LEU A 131 -4.65 11.92 17.54
C LEU A 131 -5.02 13.21 16.79
N GLY A 132 -4.63 14.37 17.34
CA GLY A 132 -4.89 15.68 16.72
C GLY A 132 -3.77 16.20 15.79
N ASN A 133 -2.52 15.82 16.05
CA ASN A 133 -1.35 16.36 15.35
C ASN A 133 -0.70 15.34 14.38
N VAL A 134 -1.48 14.79 13.46
CA VAL A 134 -1.00 13.83 12.45
C VAL A 134 -0.71 14.48 11.10
N TRP A 135 0.23 13.90 10.36
CA TRP A 135 0.43 14.13 8.95
C TRP A 135 -0.35 13.08 8.16
N PHE A 136 -0.90 13.46 7.02
CA PHE A 136 -1.63 12.54 6.16
C PHE A 136 -0.98 12.48 4.78
N GLN A 137 -0.68 11.26 4.32
CA GLN A 137 -0.15 10.99 2.99
C GLN A 137 -1.18 10.20 2.16
N GLN A 138 -1.31 10.61 0.90
CA GLN A 138 -2.03 9.86 -0.13
C GLN A 138 -1.30 9.93 -1.47
N ASP A 139 -1.61 9.01 -2.37
CA ASP A 139 -1.04 8.98 -3.72
C ASP A 139 -1.70 9.98 -4.69
N GLY A 140 -1.29 9.91 -5.96
CA GLY A 140 -1.77 10.76 -7.05
C GLY A 140 -3.05 10.29 -7.76
N ALA A 141 -3.80 9.32 -7.24
CA ALA A 141 -4.99 8.80 -7.92
C ALA A 141 -6.03 9.89 -8.24
N THR A 142 -6.83 9.67 -9.29
CA THR A 142 -7.81 10.65 -9.77
C THR A 142 -8.81 11.06 -8.69
N ALA A 143 -9.27 10.12 -7.86
CA ALA A 143 -10.18 10.42 -6.75
C ALA A 143 -9.49 11.25 -5.65
N HIS A 144 -8.19 11.02 -5.42
CA HIS A 144 -7.39 11.67 -4.39
C HIS A 144 -7.03 13.11 -4.77
N THR A 145 -6.80 13.37 -6.07
CA THR A 145 -6.43 14.68 -6.61
C THR A 145 -7.63 15.52 -7.05
N ALA A 146 -8.86 14.97 -6.98
CA ALA A 146 -10.09 15.70 -7.24
C ALA A 146 -10.23 16.92 -6.30
N ARG A 147 -10.79 18.02 -6.83
CA ARG A 147 -10.94 19.27 -6.06
C ARG A 147 -11.63 19.05 -4.71
N VAL A 148 -12.71 18.27 -4.68
CA VAL A 148 -13.47 17.99 -3.45
C VAL A 148 -12.64 17.28 -2.39
N SER A 149 -11.85 16.28 -2.79
CA SER A 149 -10.95 15.52 -1.90
C SER A 149 -9.84 16.40 -1.35
N MET A 150 -9.17 17.15 -2.24
CA MET A 150 -8.09 18.06 -1.86
C MET A 150 -8.58 19.17 -0.92
N THR A 151 -9.76 19.75 -1.16
CA THR A 151 -10.35 20.76 -0.26
C THR A 151 -10.58 20.22 1.15
N VAL A 152 -11.15 19.01 1.26
CA VAL A 152 -11.42 18.38 2.55
C VAL A 152 -10.12 18.09 3.30
N LEU A 153 -9.16 17.46 2.63
CA LEU A 153 -7.90 17.05 3.27
C LEU A 153 -7.03 18.25 3.66
N ARG A 154 -6.96 19.30 2.84
CA ARG A 154 -6.26 20.54 3.21
C ARG A 154 -6.89 21.25 4.40
N THR A 155 -8.22 21.16 4.52
CA THR A 155 -8.93 21.75 5.67
C THR A 155 -8.66 20.95 6.95
N LYS A 156 -8.64 19.61 6.88
CA LYS A 156 -8.41 18.75 8.05
C LYS A 156 -6.93 18.69 8.47
N PHE A 157 -6.00 18.70 7.53
CA PHE A 157 -4.55 18.57 7.77
C PHE A 157 -3.79 19.80 7.28
N PRO A 158 -4.05 21.01 7.83
CA PRO A 158 -3.42 22.23 7.36
C PRO A 158 -1.91 22.19 7.61
N ARG A 159 -1.12 22.41 6.54
CA ARG A 159 0.35 22.33 6.52
C ARG A 159 0.91 20.96 6.90
N ARG A 160 0.07 19.91 6.88
CA ARG A 160 0.40 18.54 7.28
C ARG A 160 -0.07 17.51 6.26
N PHE A 161 -0.24 17.94 5.01
CA PHE A 161 -0.80 17.11 3.96
C PHE A 161 0.24 16.82 2.87
N ILE A 162 0.55 15.53 2.69
CA ILE A 162 1.53 15.02 1.74
C ILE A 162 0.76 14.38 0.58
N SER A 163 0.90 14.93 -0.62
CA SER A 163 0.12 14.51 -1.79
C SER A 163 0.75 15.10 -3.05
N LEU A 164 0.39 14.58 -4.23
CA LEU A 164 0.85 15.12 -5.53
C LEU A 164 0.67 16.65 -5.64
N ARG A 165 -0.39 17.17 -5.03
CA ARG A 165 -0.69 18.61 -4.96
C ARG A 165 -0.89 19.06 -3.52
N GLY A 166 -0.18 18.47 -2.56
CA GLY A 166 -0.26 18.73 -1.13
C GLY A 166 0.56 19.95 -0.68
N ASP A 167 0.85 20.02 0.61
CA ASP A 167 1.81 20.96 1.19
C ASP A 167 3.24 20.47 0.97
N ILE A 168 3.47 19.16 1.12
CA ILE A 168 4.67 18.46 0.67
C ILE A 168 4.30 17.67 -0.60
N PRO A 169 5.02 17.87 -1.73
CA PRO A 169 4.76 17.12 -2.94
C PRO A 169 5.12 15.65 -2.75
N TRP A 170 4.21 14.75 -3.12
CA TRP A 170 4.50 13.32 -3.24
C TRP A 170 4.78 12.97 -4.70
N ALA A 171 5.90 12.32 -4.98
CA ALA A 171 6.26 11.95 -6.34
C ALA A 171 5.30 10.88 -6.88
N ALA A 172 4.88 11.06 -8.14
CA ALA A 172 4.12 10.04 -8.85
C ALA A 172 4.96 8.76 -9.00
N HIS A 173 4.30 7.61 -9.14
CA HIS A 173 4.97 6.33 -9.44
C HIS A 173 6.06 5.92 -8.44
N SER A 174 5.82 6.19 -7.15
CA SER A 174 6.76 5.88 -6.07
C SER A 174 6.18 4.89 -5.04
N PRO A 175 5.75 3.67 -5.47
CA PRO A 175 5.23 2.66 -4.55
C PRO A 175 6.30 2.18 -3.55
N ASP A 176 7.57 2.27 -3.93
CA ASP A 176 8.71 1.93 -3.09
C ASP A 176 8.99 2.95 -1.97
N LEU A 177 8.33 4.11 -2.00
CA LEU A 177 8.40 5.09 -0.91
C LEU A 177 7.25 4.91 0.10
N THR A 178 6.23 4.08 -0.17
CA THR A 178 5.14 3.83 0.77
C THR A 178 5.38 2.56 1.59
N PRO A 179 5.05 2.57 2.89
CA PRO A 179 5.17 1.37 3.72
C PRO A 179 4.09 0.31 3.38
N HIS A 180 3.13 0.65 2.52
CA HIS A 180 2.02 -0.22 2.16
C HIS A 180 2.39 -1.42 1.30
N ASP A 181 3.44 -1.34 0.48
CA ASP A 181 3.88 -2.49 -0.30
C ASP A 181 4.25 -3.66 0.62
N PHE A 182 4.88 -3.37 1.76
CA PHE A 182 5.13 -4.36 2.80
C PHE A 182 3.82 -4.87 3.44
N LEU A 183 2.94 -3.95 3.85
CA LEU A 183 1.66 -4.27 4.50
C LEU A 183 0.80 -5.20 3.63
N TRP A 184 0.63 -4.87 2.36
CA TRP A 184 -0.22 -5.63 1.44
C TRP A 184 0.34 -6.99 1.09
N VAL A 185 1.67 -7.11 0.98
CA VAL A 185 2.32 -8.41 0.80
C VAL A 185 2.11 -9.29 2.02
N HIS A 186 2.31 -8.75 3.22
CA HIS A 186 2.09 -9.48 4.47
C HIS A 186 0.61 -9.91 4.62
N LEU A 187 -0.32 -8.97 4.50
CA LEU A 187 -1.75 -9.25 4.63
C LEU A 187 -2.24 -10.28 3.62
N LYS A 188 -1.83 -10.19 2.34
CA LYS A 188 -2.20 -11.21 1.35
C LYS A 188 -1.66 -12.58 1.73
N ALA A 189 -0.44 -12.66 2.27
CA ALA A 189 0.14 -13.92 2.70
C ALA A 189 -0.64 -14.55 3.87
N GLU A 190 -1.10 -13.75 4.84
CA GLU A 190 -1.87 -14.26 5.97
C GLU A 190 -3.33 -14.56 5.60
N VAL A 191 -4.02 -13.63 4.94
CA VAL A 191 -5.44 -13.76 4.56
C VAL A 191 -5.70 -15.02 3.75
N PHE A 192 -4.85 -15.34 2.78
CA PHE A 192 -5.07 -16.50 1.92
C PHE A 192 -4.73 -17.84 2.57
N LYS A 193 -4.10 -17.89 3.76
CA LYS A 193 -3.96 -19.14 4.55
C LYS A 193 -5.32 -19.66 5.01
N HIS A 194 -6.27 -18.76 5.25
CA HIS A 194 -7.64 -19.09 5.68
C HIS A 194 -8.54 -19.64 4.57
N ARG A 195 -8.08 -19.57 3.30
CA ARG A 195 -8.82 -20.06 2.12
C ARG A 195 -10.28 -19.58 2.07
N PRO A 196 -10.54 -18.26 2.12
CA PRO A 196 -11.90 -17.74 2.07
C PRO A 196 -12.60 -18.16 0.75
N THR A 197 -13.84 -18.65 0.85
CA THR A 197 -14.59 -19.18 -0.31
C THR A 197 -15.67 -18.24 -0.82
N ASN A 198 -15.91 -17.13 -0.12
CA ASN A 198 -16.82 -16.06 -0.56
C ASN A 198 -16.34 -14.69 -0.07
N LEU A 199 -16.93 -13.61 -0.62
CA LEU A 199 -16.55 -12.23 -0.30
C LEU A 199 -16.77 -11.86 1.17
N LEU A 200 -17.81 -12.41 1.82
CA LEU A 200 -18.06 -12.13 3.24
C LEU A 200 -16.95 -12.71 4.13
N GLN A 201 -16.57 -13.96 3.88
CA GLN A 201 -15.43 -14.59 4.56
C GLN A 201 -14.13 -13.82 4.28
N LEU A 202 -13.88 -13.44 3.02
CA LEU A 202 -12.70 -12.67 2.66
C LEU A 202 -12.62 -11.35 3.43
N LYS A 203 -13.73 -10.60 3.51
CA LYS A 203 -13.79 -9.34 4.30
C LYS A 203 -13.53 -9.58 5.78
N ASN A 204 -14.11 -10.64 6.36
CA ASN A 204 -13.93 -10.95 7.78
C ASN A 204 -12.49 -11.32 8.10
N VAL A 205 -11.87 -12.17 7.27
CA VAL A 205 -10.45 -12.55 7.44
C VAL A 205 -9.55 -11.32 7.29
N ILE A 206 -9.79 -10.45 6.29
CA ILE A 206 -9.00 -9.21 6.14
C ILE A 206 -9.08 -8.35 7.41
N ARG A 207 -10.27 -8.17 7.99
CA ARG A 207 -10.43 -7.43 9.27
C ARG A 207 -9.68 -8.09 10.42
N GLN A 208 -9.76 -9.42 10.53
CA GLN A 208 -9.06 -10.18 11.57
C GLN A 208 -7.54 -10.09 11.45
N GLU A 209 -6.99 -10.18 10.24
CA GLU A 209 -5.54 -10.11 10.02
C GLU A 209 -5.01 -8.69 10.23
N VAL A 210 -5.73 -7.65 9.78
CA VAL A 210 -5.35 -6.25 10.04
C VAL A 210 -5.31 -5.96 11.55
N ALA A 211 -6.29 -6.44 12.31
CA ALA A 211 -6.34 -6.25 13.76
C ALA A 211 -5.21 -6.97 14.52
N GLN A 212 -4.60 -7.99 13.91
CA GLN A 212 -3.50 -8.76 14.50
C GLN A 212 -2.12 -8.22 14.14
N ILE A 213 -2.02 -7.18 13.30
CA ILE A 213 -0.72 -6.63 12.90
C ILE A 213 0.00 -6.05 14.12
N PRO A 214 1.18 -6.58 14.47
CA PRO A 214 1.92 -6.07 15.62
C PRO A 214 2.51 -4.68 15.34
N VAL A 215 2.44 -3.78 16.32
CA VAL A 215 2.99 -2.40 16.22
C VAL A 215 4.47 -2.37 15.81
N HIS A 216 5.30 -3.26 16.36
CA HIS A 216 6.73 -3.33 16.03
C HIS A 216 7.02 -3.73 14.56
N MET A 217 6.02 -4.24 13.83
CA MET A 217 6.10 -4.45 12.39
C MET A 217 5.91 -3.14 11.62
N LEU A 218 5.08 -2.23 12.15
CA LEU A 218 4.77 -0.93 11.57
C LEU A 218 5.92 0.05 11.73
N GLU A 219 6.57 0.06 12.88
CA GLU A 219 7.78 0.87 13.13
C GLU A 219 8.89 0.55 12.13
N ARG A 220 9.06 -0.74 11.77
CA ARG A 220 10.04 -1.18 10.76
C ARG A 220 9.63 -0.77 9.35
N ALA A 221 8.34 -0.75 9.04
CA ALA A 221 7.84 -0.35 7.74
C ALA A 221 8.05 1.16 7.51
N GLU A 222 7.76 2.01 8.50
CA GLU A 222 8.02 3.46 8.42
C GLU A 222 9.52 3.78 8.28
N GLY A 223 10.38 3.13 9.08
CA GLY A 223 11.83 3.32 8.95
C GLY A 223 12.37 2.87 7.58
N THR A 224 11.68 1.99 6.87
CA THR A 224 12.06 1.60 5.49
C THR A 224 11.73 2.71 4.49
N SER A 225 10.62 3.43 4.67
CA SER A 225 10.25 4.59 3.85
C SER A 225 11.21 5.76 4.03
N GLU A 226 11.63 6.06 5.27
CA GLU A 226 12.63 7.09 5.55
C GLU A 226 13.99 6.72 4.93
N ASN A 227 14.43 5.47 5.07
CA ASN A 227 15.64 4.97 4.43
C ASN A 227 15.53 4.96 2.90
N GLY A 228 14.34 4.71 2.35
CA GLY A 228 14.04 4.80 0.92
C GLY A 228 14.32 6.20 0.38
N CYS A 229 13.88 7.24 1.10
CA CYS A 229 14.18 8.63 0.77
C CYS A 229 15.68 8.97 0.90
N ILE A 230 16.39 8.40 1.88
CA ILE A 230 17.84 8.60 2.07
C ILE A 230 18.66 7.93 0.95
N SER A 231 18.13 6.86 0.35
CA SER A 231 18.81 6.05 -0.68
C SER A 231 18.46 6.41 -2.13
N ALA A 232 17.50 7.33 -2.34
CA ALA A 232 17.03 7.80 -3.65
C ALA A 232 17.97 8.83 -4.27
#